data_AF-A0A6J8DT86-F1
#
_entry.id   AF-A0A6J8DT86-F1
#
_cell.length_a   1.000
_cell.length_b   1.000
_cell.length_c   1.000
_cell.angle_alpha   90.00
_cell.angle_beta   90.00
_cell.angle_gamma   90.00
#
_symmetry.space_group_name_H-M   'P 1'
#
loop_
_entity.id
_entity.type
_entity.pdbx_description
1 polymer ?
#
loop_
_entity_poly.entity_id
_entity_poly.type
_entity_poly.pdbx_seq_one_letter_code
_entity_poly.pdbx_strand_id
1 'polypeptide(L)'
;MKSYFQRSGKEPDDMMAFCWLWDFAGQKDFYATQQFFLSNCAVFLLVTDSLDFSTAEKPGIDFEDSTQYVNFWFDAIHCYWSTTKKGRLDPPIIVVCTNEDKFKEPSEQQKRRQQFEENLRKNLKKQKKKNHLREIYFVSNTEDDDNVFEEIRQGISRQAMQMNDWGRVCPLKWLLFQQILGKLKESGVPISTTKQLFKIATHDDIGISNNEKFKLCLQYCHDNGTVIYFEEDTLQDHVILDPKWLADAFRCLVSDKIDTEIKLSDHWQNLIETGELTDKLITGLFKKEPHLKFFENKIHLLEVMKRFNIIVNLKNSTALYMPCMKKPCSFEEVIKQFIDESQSFYRASWLCLDFEFLPPAFFNHILAWYIKQYAVKIILIYVSA
;
A
#
# COMPACT_ATOMS: atom_id res chain seq x y z
N MET A 1 2.75 22.81 -17.93
CA MET A 1 3.02 22.80 -19.38
C MET A 1 4.50 23.10 -19.60
N LYS A 2 5.26 22.12 -20.10
CA LYS A 2 6.46 22.21 -20.96
C LYS A 2 6.68 20.80 -21.50
N SER A 3 6.15 20.52 -22.69
CA SER A 3 6.36 19.26 -23.42
C SER A 3 7.51 19.48 -24.38
N TYR A 4 8.62 18.76 -24.19
CA TYR A 4 9.76 18.84 -25.11
C TYR A 4 9.46 18.05 -26.39
N PHE A 5 9.63 18.72 -27.53
CA PHE A 5 9.75 18.07 -28.83
C PHE A 5 11.14 17.49 -28.95
N GLN A 6 11.25 16.16 -29.12
CA GLN A 6 12.53 15.53 -29.40
C GLN A 6 12.89 15.79 -30.87
N ARG A 7 13.73 16.81 -31.11
CA ARG A 7 14.52 16.91 -32.36
C ARG A 7 15.69 15.95 -32.24
N SER A 8 15.91 15.16 -33.28
CA SER A 8 17.05 14.26 -33.42
C SER A 8 18.37 15.04 -33.32
N GLY A 9 19.09 14.90 -32.21
CA GLY A 9 20.41 15.50 -32.00
C GLY A 9 20.73 15.53 -30.50
N LYS A 10 21.85 14.93 -30.11
CA LYS A 10 22.26 14.67 -28.72
C LYS A 10 22.44 15.96 -27.88
N GLU A 11 21.78 16.00 -26.72
CA GLU A 11 22.31 16.47 -25.43
C GLU A 11 21.72 15.55 -24.32
N PRO A 12 22.46 15.19 -23.26
CA PRO A 12 21.95 14.40 -22.13
C PRO A 12 21.29 15.24 -21.02
N ASP A 13 21.02 16.54 -21.24
CA ASP A 13 20.47 17.44 -20.23
C ASP A 13 18.98 17.73 -20.48
N ASP A 14 18.20 17.76 -19.40
CA ASP A 14 16.75 18.03 -19.30
C ASP A 14 15.76 16.94 -19.76
N MET A 15 16.00 15.68 -19.38
CA MET A 15 14.93 14.69 -19.30
C MET A 15 14.02 15.00 -18.08
N MET A 16 13.05 15.90 -18.26
CA MET A 16 12.03 16.19 -17.24
C MET A 16 11.11 14.98 -17.05
N ALA A 17 11.04 14.45 -15.83
CA ALA A 17 10.12 13.37 -15.47
C ALA A 17 9.11 13.82 -14.41
N PHE A 18 7.87 13.34 -14.55
CA PHE A 18 6.84 13.54 -13.53
C PHE A 18 7.01 12.48 -12.45
N CYS A 19 7.03 12.92 -11.19
CA CYS A 19 7.09 12.04 -10.02
C CYS A 19 5.78 12.16 -9.23
N TRP A 20 5.23 11.03 -8.82
CA TRP A 20 4.12 10.96 -7.87
C TRP A 20 4.67 10.52 -6.52
N LEU A 21 4.58 11.39 -5.51
CA LEU A 21 4.99 11.06 -4.15
C LEU A 21 3.82 10.46 -3.37
N TRP A 22 4.06 9.31 -2.77
CA TRP A 22 3.10 8.59 -1.94
C TRP A 22 3.63 8.44 -0.54
N ASP A 23 2.88 8.95 0.44
CA ASP A 23 3.17 8.78 1.86
C ASP A 23 2.19 7.77 2.44
N PHE A 24 2.72 6.59 2.76
CA PHE A 24 1.99 5.50 3.37
C PHE A 24 2.19 5.56 4.88
N ALA A 25 1.34 6.34 5.56
CA ALA A 25 1.32 6.48 7.01
C ALA A 25 1.75 5.18 7.71
N GLY A 26 2.90 5.18 8.39
CA GLY A 26 3.58 3.98 8.90
C GLY A 26 2.85 3.24 10.04
N GLN A 27 1.58 3.52 10.27
CA GLN A 27 0.73 2.90 11.29
C GLN A 27 0.29 1.51 10.83
N LYS A 28 0.31 0.54 11.75
CA LYS A 28 0.03 -0.88 11.46
C LYS A 28 -1.35 -1.13 10.86
N ASP A 29 -2.34 -0.33 11.25
CA ASP A 29 -3.70 -0.42 10.72
C ASP A 29 -3.71 -0.36 9.19
N PHE A 30 -2.82 0.44 8.60
CA PHE A 30 -2.74 0.58 7.15
C PHE A 30 -1.94 -0.53 6.47
N TYR A 31 -1.18 -1.38 7.18
CA TYR A 31 -0.28 -2.36 6.56
C TYR A 31 -1.04 -3.36 5.67
N ALA A 32 -2.27 -3.72 6.06
CA ALA A 32 -3.13 -4.55 5.23
C ALA A 32 -3.53 -3.87 3.91
N THR A 33 -3.50 -2.54 3.88
CA THR A 33 -3.94 -1.71 2.74
C THR A 33 -2.82 -1.10 1.91
N GLN A 34 -1.61 -0.99 2.44
CA GLN A 34 -0.52 -0.31 1.73
C GLN A 34 -0.07 -1.07 0.48
N GLN A 35 -0.17 -2.39 0.50
CA GLN A 35 0.15 -3.27 -0.65
C GLN A 35 -0.57 -2.86 -1.94
N PHE A 36 -1.72 -2.17 -1.87
CA PHE A 36 -2.51 -1.78 -3.04
C PHE A 36 -1.84 -0.70 -3.89
N PHE A 37 -0.96 0.09 -3.27
CA PHE A 37 -0.34 1.25 -3.89
C PHE A 37 1.14 1.03 -4.17
N LEU A 38 1.68 -0.15 -3.86
CA LEU A 38 3.04 -0.53 -4.22
C LEU A 38 3.10 -0.79 -5.73
N SER A 39 3.56 0.21 -6.48
CA SER A 39 3.76 0.08 -7.92
C SER A 39 5.09 -0.61 -8.24
N ASN A 40 5.09 -1.41 -9.31
CA ASN A 40 6.27 -2.02 -9.89
C ASN A 40 7.21 -0.99 -10.58
N CYS A 41 6.74 0.24 -10.79
CA CYS A 41 7.48 1.34 -11.40
C CYS A 41 7.87 2.42 -10.36
N ALA A 42 8.00 2.06 -9.09
CA ALA A 42 8.31 2.99 -8.01
C ALA A 42 9.76 2.89 -7.53
N VAL A 43 10.29 4.03 -7.08
CA VAL A 43 11.46 4.11 -6.20
C VAL A 43 10.96 4.23 -4.77
N PHE A 44 11.40 3.34 -3.88
CA PHE A 44 10.96 3.33 -2.49
C PHE A 44 11.92 4.15 -1.62
N LEU A 45 11.36 5.07 -0.86
CA LEU A 45 12.08 5.82 0.18
C LEU A 45 11.69 5.25 1.54
N LEU A 46 12.66 4.65 2.23
CA LEU A 46 12.46 4.12 3.56
C LEU A 46 13.04 5.09 4.58
N VAL A 47 12.17 5.90 5.17
CA VAL A 47 12.54 6.95 6.12
C VAL A 47 12.55 6.35 7.53
N THR A 48 13.70 6.43 8.20
CA THR A 48 13.88 5.88 9.55
C THR A 48 14.62 6.87 10.43
N ASP A 49 14.52 6.72 11.74
CA ASP A 49 15.32 7.49 12.69
C ASP A 49 16.73 6.89 12.74
N SER A 50 17.77 7.72 12.60
CA SER A 50 19.18 7.31 12.76
C SER A 50 19.54 6.88 14.18
N LEU A 51 18.65 7.12 15.16
CA LEU A 51 18.93 7.10 16.60
C LEU A 51 18.37 5.91 17.37
N ASP A 52 17.29 5.29 16.91
CA ASP A 52 16.61 4.25 17.70
C ASP A 52 17.37 2.93 17.57
N PHE A 53 18.43 2.80 18.37
CA PHE A 53 18.98 1.54 18.88
C PHE A 53 18.54 1.30 20.33
N SER A 54 17.67 2.16 20.90
CA SER A 54 17.19 2.05 22.28
C SER A 54 15.73 1.64 22.35
N THR A 55 15.52 0.52 23.03
CA THR A 55 14.29 -0.16 23.43
C THR A 55 13.40 0.69 24.35
N ALA A 56 12.96 1.87 23.91
CA ALA A 56 11.90 2.58 24.59
C ALA A 56 10.57 2.15 23.96
N GLU A 57 9.76 1.41 24.72
CA GLU A 57 8.38 1.08 24.41
C GLU A 57 7.61 2.36 24.02
N LYS A 58 7.64 2.69 22.73
CA LYS A 58 6.77 3.71 22.15
C LYS A 58 5.44 3.01 21.88
N PRO A 59 4.33 3.45 22.51
CA PRO A 59 3.04 2.84 22.28
C PRO A 59 2.69 2.87 20.79
N GLY A 60 2.59 1.68 20.18
CA GLY A 60 2.25 1.51 18.77
C GLY A 60 3.40 1.10 17.82
N ILE A 61 4.65 1.01 18.30
CA ILE A 61 5.81 0.57 17.49
C ILE A 61 6.26 -0.83 17.98
N ASP A 62 6.16 -1.85 17.13
CA ASP A 62 6.55 -3.26 17.44
C ASP A 62 8.03 -3.56 17.20
N PHE A 63 8.84 -2.57 16.83
CA PHE A 63 10.23 -2.79 16.46
C PHE A 63 11.15 -2.39 17.59
N GLU A 64 12.06 -3.28 17.98
CA GLU A 64 13.02 -3.04 19.06
C GLU A 64 14.05 -1.97 18.67
N ASP A 65 14.36 -1.87 17.37
CA ASP A 65 15.25 -0.86 16.81
C ASP A 65 14.90 -0.48 15.36
N SER A 66 15.50 0.61 14.89
CA SER A 66 15.42 1.14 13.52
C SER A 66 15.88 0.15 12.45
N THR A 67 16.79 -0.77 12.78
CA THR A 67 17.28 -1.77 11.84
C THR A 67 16.26 -2.89 11.63
N GLN A 68 15.54 -3.29 12.68
CA GLN A 68 14.42 -4.23 12.58
C GLN A 68 13.27 -3.64 11.77
N TYR A 69 12.92 -2.37 12.00
CA TYR A 69 11.95 -1.64 11.18
C TYR A 69 12.36 -1.64 9.70
N VAL A 70 13.60 -1.26 9.41
CA VAL A 70 14.12 -1.27 8.04
C VAL A 70 14.07 -2.67 7.45
N ASN A 71 14.52 -3.67 8.20
CA ASN A 71 14.53 -5.06 7.75
C ASN A 71 13.11 -5.56 7.43
N PHE A 72 12.13 -5.25 8.27
CA PHE A 72 10.72 -5.58 8.06
C PHE A 72 10.18 -4.99 6.75
N TRP A 73 10.48 -3.72 6.45
CA TRP A 73 10.02 -3.11 5.20
C TRP A 73 10.74 -3.66 3.97
N PHE A 74 12.02 -4.00 4.09
CA PHE A 74 12.74 -4.73 3.05
C PHE A 74 12.07 -6.08 2.76
N ASP A 75 11.69 -6.81 3.80
CA ASP A 75 10.98 -8.08 3.65
C ASP A 75 9.58 -7.90 3.05
N ALA A 76 8.84 -6.90 3.51
CA ALA A 76 7.52 -6.57 2.97
C ALA A 76 7.60 -6.26 1.47
N ILE A 77 8.44 -5.31 1.07
CA ILE A 77 8.63 -4.92 -0.33
C ILE A 77 9.14 -6.11 -1.16
N HIS A 78 10.11 -6.88 -0.64
CA HIS A 78 10.63 -8.05 -1.34
C HIS A 78 9.56 -9.12 -1.54
N CYS A 79 8.74 -9.39 -0.51
CA CYS A 79 7.66 -10.36 -0.58
C CYS A 79 6.64 -9.95 -1.64
N TYR A 80 6.14 -8.71 -1.60
CA TYR A 80 5.20 -8.20 -2.60
C TYR A 80 5.78 -8.26 -4.02
N TRP A 81 7.02 -7.78 -4.21
CA TRP A 81 7.70 -7.83 -5.51
C TRP A 81 7.90 -9.26 -6.03
N SER A 82 8.27 -10.20 -5.17
CA SER A 82 8.57 -11.58 -5.57
C SER A 82 7.37 -12.30 -6.19
N THR A 83 6.15 -11.82 -5.96
CA THR A 83 4.92 -12.38 -6.53
C THR A 83 4.62 -11.90 -7.96
N THR A 84 5.23 -10.80 -8.42
CA THR A 84 4.95 -10.16 -9.74
C THR A 84 6.00 -10.52 -10.83
N LYS A 85 6.78 -11.57 -10.58
CA LYS A 85 8.17 -11.82 -11.02
C LYS A 85 8.51 -12.14 -12.49
N LYS A 86 7.83 -11.64 -13.52
CA LYS A 86 8.26 -11.93 -14.91
C LYS A 86 9.16 -10.83 -15.50
N GLY A 87 10.47 -10.97 -15.28
CA GLY A 87 11.52 -10.35 -16.12
C GLY A 87 11.98 -8.92 -15.78
N ARG A 88 11.87 -8.48 -14.52
CA ARG A 88 12.22 -7.09 -14.11
C ARG A 88 13.29 -7.04 -13.02
N LEU A 89 14.00 -5.90 -12.96
CA LEU A 89 14.97 -5.56 -11.90
C LEU A 89 14.27 -5.40 -10.55
N ASP A 90 14.95 -5.76 -9.47
CA ASP A 90 14.46 -5.55 -8.10
C ASP A 90 14.17 -4.05 -7.86
N PRO A 91 12.99 -3.67 -7.33
CA PRO A 91 12.63 -2.28 -7.07
C PRO A 91 13.66 -1.62 -6.16
N PRO A 92 14.14 -0.42 -6.51
CA PRO A 92 15.16 0.26 -5.74
C PRO A 92 14.59 0.79 -4.42
N ILE A 93 15.30 0.54 -3.33
CA ILE A 93 15.06 1.11 -2.00
C ILE A 93 16.23 2.04 -1.66
N ILE A 94 15.89 3.30 -1.38
CA ILE A 94 16.79 4.31 -0.81
C ILE A 94 16.41 4.47 0.67
N VAL A 95 17.37 4.31 1.57
CA VAL A 95 17.15 4.48 3.01
C VAL A 95 17.52 5.91 3.39
N VAL A 96 16.62 6.61 4.06
CA VAL A 96 16.83 7.99 4.53
C VAL A 96 16.77 8.00 6.06
N CYS A 97 17.92 8.15 6.68
CA CYS A 97 18.10 8.20 8.12
C CYS A 97 17.98 9.64 8.61
N THR A 98 16.91 9.94 9.32
CA THR A 98 16.55 11.27 9.84
C THR A 98 17.14 11.54 11.22
N ASN A 99 16.94 12.75 11.74
CA ASN A 99 17.31 13.16 13.10
C ASN A 99 18.84 13.17 13.37
N GLU A 100 19.64 13.37 12.33
CA GLU A 100 21.10 13.48 12.51
C GLU A 100 21.51 14.68 13.37
N ASP A 101 20.69 15.73 13.40
CA ASP A 101 20.84 16.93 14.21
C ASP A 101 20.88 16.68 15.72
N LYS A 102 20.39 15.52 16.19
CA LYS A 102 20.45 15.19 17.63
C LYS A 102 21.89 14.95 18.10
N PHE A 103 22.84 14.76 17.19
CA PHE A 103 24.27 14.72 17.50
C PHE A 103 24.96 15.99 17.02
N LYS A 104 25.64 16.68 17.94
CA LYS A 104 26.37 17.91 17.62
C LYS A 104 27.83 17.65 17.21
N GLU A 105 28.39 16.51 17.62
CA GLU A 105 29.79 16.16 17.38
C GLU A 105 29.95 15.37 16.06
N PRO A 106 30.69 15.88 15.07
CA PRO A 106 30.87 15.22 13.77
C PRO A 106 31.48 13.81 13.88
N SER A 107 32.36 13.58 14.87
CA SER A 107 32.94 12.25 15.11
C SER A 107 31.90 11.24 15.59
N GLU A 108 30.90 11.68 16.35
CA GLU A 108 29.82 10.81 16.83
C GLU A 108 28.85 10.48 15.68
N GLN A 109 28.48 11.50 14.88
CA GLN A 109 27.68 11.31 13.67
C GLN A 109 28.31 10.25 12.75
N GLN A 110 29.60 10.42 12.41
CA GLN A 110 30.32 9.49 11.53
C GLN A 110 30.37 8.06 12.08
N LYS A 111 30.62 7.91 13.40
CA LYS A 111 30.64 6.59 14.04
C LYS A 111 29.28 5.90 13.94
N ARG A 112 28.18 6.64 14.12
CA ARG A 112 26.81 6.09 14.05
C ARG A 112 26.39 5.76 12.64
N ARG A 113 26.76 6.58 11.65
CA ARG A 113 26.59 6.27 10.22
C ARG A 113 27.21 4.91 9.90
N GLN A 114 28.47 4.71 10.30
CA GLN A 114 29.18 3.43 10.09
C GLN A 114 28.49 2.27 10.80
N GLN A 115 28.10 2.44 12.07
CA GLN A 115 27.40 1.40 12.83
C GLN A 115 26.08 0.99 12.17
N PHE A 116 25.27 1.96 11.73
CA PHE A 116 24.00 1.69 11.05
C PHE A 116 24.23 0.95 9.73
N GLU A 117 25.17 1.42 8.90
CA GLU A 117 25.50 0.77 7.63
C GLU A 117 25.99 -0.67 7.82
N GLU A 118 26.86 -0.90 8.79
CA GLU A 118 27.39 -2.23 9.09
C GLU A 118 26.29 -3.18 9.58
N ASN A 119 25.42 -2.70 10.49
CA ASN A 119 24.28 -3.47 11.01
C ASN A 119 23.30 -3.81 9.89
N LEU A 120 22.94 -2.84 9.05
CA LEU A 120 22.05 -3.05 7.91
C LEU A 120 22.66 -4.03 6.92
N ARG A 121 23.92 -3.84 6.52
CA ARG A 121 24.62 -4.77 5.60
C ARG A 121 24.74 -6.17 6.18
N LYS A 122 24.96 -6.30 7.49
CA LYS A 122 25.00 -7.60 8.20
C LYS A 122 23.64 -8.29 8.19
N ASN A 123 22.56 -7.57 8.47
CA ASN A 123 21.20 -8.12 8.48
C ASN A 123 20.72 -8.52 7.09
N LEU A 124 21.06 -7.73 6.06
CA LEU A 124 20.76 -8.06 4.66
C LEU A 124 21.69 -9.14 4.08
N LYS A 125 22.77 -9.52 4.79
CA LYS A 125 23.76 -10.47 4.29
C LYS A 125 23.10 -11.84 4.05
N LYS A 126 23.38 -12.42 2.88
CA LYS A 126 22.84 -13.71 2.39
C LYS A 126 21.37 -13.70 1.94
N GLN A 127 20.65 -12.58 2.08
CA GLN A 127 19.25 -12.48 1.66
C GLN A 127 19.15 -11.94 0.23
N LYS A 128 18.17 -12.43 -0.56
CA LYS A 128 17.91 -11.91 -1.91
C LYS A 128 17.49 -10.43 -1.88
N LYS A 129 16.81 -10.02 -0.80
CA LYS A 129 16.33 -8.65 -0.60
C LYS A 129 17.44 -7.58 -0.52
N LYS A 130 18.70 -7.97 -0.29
CA LYS A 130 19.84 -7.04 -0.35
C LYS A 130 19.94 -6.31 -1.69
N ASN A 131 19.45 -6.95 -2.76
CA ASN A 131 19.45 -6.39 -4.10
C ASN A 131 18.44 -5.25 -4.27
N HIS A 132 17.64 -4.91 -3.26
CA HIS A 132 16.81 -3.71 -3.27
C HIS A 132 17.58 -2.46 -2.82
N LEU A 133 18.53 -2.59 -1.88
CA LEU A 133 19.26 -1.45 -1.34
C LEU A 133 20.08 -0.77 -2.46
N ARG A 134 19.95 0.55 -2.58
CA ARG A 134 20.72 1.37 -3.54
C ARG A 134 21.61 2.36 -2.84
N GLU A 135 21.00 3.23 -2.05
CA GLU A 135 21.65 4.41 -1.46
C GLU A 135 21.15 4.59 -0.02
N ILE A 136 22.01 5.16 0.82
CA ILE A 136 21.70 5.50 2.22
C ILE A 136 22.09 6.96 2.41
N TYR A 137 21.14 7.77 2.88
CA TYR A 137 21.35 9.18 3.19
C TYR A 137 21.11 9.42 4.67
N PHE A 138 21.88 10.32 5.25
CA PHE A 138 21.68 10.80 6.62
C PHE A 138 21.31 12.28 6.53
N VAL A 139 20.20 12.64 7.16
CA VAL A 139 19.61 13.98 7.08
C VAL A 139 19.36 14.56 8.46
N SER A 140 19.67 15.84 8.58
CA SER A 140 19.25 16.70 9.68
C SER A 140 17.81 17.14 9.44
N ASN A 141 16.97 17.13 10.48
CA ASN A 141 15.59 17.59 10.37
C ASN A 141 15.44 19.10 10.67
N THR A 142 16.50 19.72 11.19
CA THR A 142 16.50 21.14 11.60
C THR A 142 17.29 22.03 10.67
N GLU A 143 18.22 21.45 9.90
CA GLU A 143 19.03 22.17 8.93
C GLU A 143 18.40 21.99 7.55
N ASP A 144 18.16 23.11 6.86
CA ASP A 144 17.77 23.10 5.45
C ASP A 144 19.04 22.95 4.60
N ASP A 145 19.69 21.79 4.71
CA ASP A 145 20.87 21.47 3.89
C ASP A 145 20.39 21.06 2.49
N ASP A 146 20.19 22.08 1.66
CA ASP A 146 19.81 21.95 0.25
C ASP A 146 20.69 20.95 -0.50
N ASN A 147 21.97 20.77 -0.12
CA ASN A 147 22.87 19.86 -0.82
C ASN A 147 22.46 18.40 -0.63
N VAL A 148 22.15 17.99 0.60
CA VAL A 148 21.77 16.59 0.87
C VAL A 148 20.43 16.26 0.23
N PHE A 149 19.47 17.19 0.28
CA PHE A 149 18.20 16.99 -0.41
C PHE A 149 18.35 16.95 -1.93
N GLU A 150 19.26 17.75 -2.49
CA GLU A 150 19.58 17.68 -3.91
C GLU A 150 20.28 16.36 -4.28
N GLU A 151 21.19 15.86 -3.45
CA GLU A 151 21.77 14.53 -3.63
C GLU A 151 20.71 13.43 -3.60
N ILE A 152 19.73 13.51 -2.69
CA ILE A 152 18.59 12.57 -2.65
C ILE A 152 17.76 12.66 -3.94
N ARG A 153 17.45 13.87 -4.43
CA ARG A 153 16.72 14.06 -5.70
C ARG A 153 17.47 13.46 -6.89
N GLN A 154 18.79 13.64 -6.92
CA GLN A 154 19.66 13.03 -7.92
C GLN A 154 19.69 11.49 -7.78
N GLY A 155 19.78 10.98 -6.55
CA GLY A 155 19.67 9.55 -6.25
C GLY A 155 18.38 8.93 -6.79
N ILE A 156 17.24 9.53 -6.45
CA ILE A 156 15.92 9.11 -6.96
C ILE A 156 15.90 9.11 -8.49
N SER A 157 16.41 10.18 -9.12
CA SER A 157 16.45 10.30 -10.59
C SER A 157 17.33 9.22 -11.22
N ARG A 158 18.53 8.96 -10.67
CA ARG A 158 19.42 7.89 -11.13
C ARG A 158 18.78 6.52 -11.03
N GLN A 159 18.10 6.22 -9.92
CA GLN A 159 17.44 4.93 -9.73
C GLN A 159 16.25 4.77 -10.68
N ALA A 160 15.44 5.82 -10.88
CA ALA A 160 14.34 5.80 -11.83
C ALA A 160 14.82 5.56 -13.28
N MET A 161 15.93 6.19 -13.69
CA MET A 161 16.53 6.01 -15.02
C MET A 161 17.03 4.59 -15.30
N GLN A 162 17.35 3.81 -14.26
CA GLN A 162 17.79 2.42 -14.39
C GLN A 162 16.64 1.43 -14.52
N MET A 163 15.40 1.86 -14.28
CA MET A 163 14.23 0.98 -14.34
C MET A 163 13.87 0.62 -15.78
N ASN A 164 13.40 -0.62 -15.99
CA ASN A 164 13.06 -1.16 -17.32
C ASN A 164 11.92 -0.40 -18.05
N ASP A 165 11.17 0.42 -17.32
CA ASP A 165 10.06 1.19 -17.84
C ASP A 165 10.48 2.63 -18.23
N TRP A 166 11.69 3.06 -17.86
CA TRP A 166 12.21 4.38 -18.23
C TRP A 166 12.52 4.47 -19.72
N GLY A 167 12.24 5.63 -20.33
CA GLY A 167 12.50 5.89 -21.74
C GLY A 167 11.63 5.11 -22.74
N ARG A 168 10.62 4.37 -22.26
CA ARG A 168 9.67 3.70 -23.16
C ARG A 168 8.88 4.70 -23.99
N VAL A 169 8.74 4.41 -25.27
CA VAL A 169 7.96 5.22 -26.20
C VAL A 169 6.49 5.13 -25.83
N CYS A 170 5.89 6.28 -25.51
CA CYS A 170 4.47 6.41 -25.20
C CYS A 170 3.76 7.17 -26.33
N PRO A 171 2.60 6.69 -26.83
CA PRO A 171 1.81 7.45 -27.78
C PRO A 171 1.38 8.81 -27.23
N LEU A 172 1.60 9.89 -28.00
CA LEU A 172 1.24 11.26 -27.58
C LEU A 172 -0.24 11.38 -27.15
N LYS A 173 -1.13 10.63 -27.82
CA LYS A 173 -2.56 10.56 -27.51
C LYS A 173 -2.84 10.11 -26.08
N TRP A 174 -2.01 9.22 -25.52
CA TRP A 174 -2.16 8.74 -24.14
C TRP A 174 -1.80 9.85 -23.15
N LEU A 175 -0.76 10.63 -23.43
CA LEU A 175 -0.40 11.79 -22.62
C LEU A 175 -1.49 12.88 -22.63
N LEU A 176 -2.06 13.15 -23.81
CA LEU A 176 -3.21 14.08 -23.93
C LEU A 176 -4.41 13.59 -23.12
N PHE A 177 -4.72 12.30 -23.22
CA PHE A 177 -5.80 11.70 -22.44
C PHE A 177 -5.52 11.78 -20.93
N GLN A 178 -4.31 11.46 -20.48
CA GLN A 178 -3.88 11.55 -19.08
C GLN A 178 -4.02 12.98 -18.53
N GLN A 179 -3.72 14.01 -19.31
CA GLN A 179 -3.94 15.41 -18.92
C GLN A 179 -5.43 15.71 -18.70
N ILE A 180 -6.31 15.13 -19.50
CA ILE A 180 -7.77 15.30 -19.32
C ILE A 180 -8.24 14.56 -18.07
N LEU A 181 -7.71 13.36 -17.78
CA LEU A 181 -7.98 12.66 -16.52
C LEU A 181 -7.56 13.52 -15.31
N GLY A 182 -6.40 14.17 -15.39
CA GLY A 182 -5.93 15.13 -14.38
C GLY A 182 -6.88 16.31 -14.18
N LYS A 183 -7.37 16.92 -15.27
CA LYS A 183 -8.36 18.02 -15.19
C LYS A 183 -9.70 17.57 -14.60
N LEU A 184 -10.16 16.36 -14.91
CA LEU A 184 -11.37 15.80 -14.32
C LEU A 184 -11.20 15.61 -12.81
N LYS A 185 -10.05 15.07 -12.38
CA LYS A 185 -9.68 14.97 -10.96
C LYS A 185 -9.68 16.35 -10.29
N GLU A 186 -9.01 17.34 -10.86
CA GLU A 186 -8.95 18.72 -10.35
C GLU A 186 -10.34 19.37 -10.27
N SER A 187 -11.26 18.96 -11.13
CA SER A 187 -12.67 19.41 -11.12
C SER A 187 -13.53 18.70 -10.07
N GLY A 188 -12.93 17.89 -9.17
CA GLY A 188 -13.64 17.20 -8.09
C GLY A 188 -14.35 15.91 -8.54
N VAL A 189 -13.86 15.26 -9.59
CA VAL A 189 -14.35 13.95 -10.07
C VAL A 189 -13.36 12.85 -9.65
N PRO A 190 -13.57 12.15 -8.52
CA PRO A 190 -12.62 11.15 -8.04
C PRO A 190 -12.73 9.80 -8.77
N ILE A 191 -13.85 9.54 -9.44
CA ILE A 191 -14.16 8.30 -10.14
C ILE A 191 -15.07 8.59 -11.32
N SER A 192 -14.89 7.87 -12.44
CA SER A 192 -15.73 7.97 -13.62
C SER A 192 -15.97 6.60 -14.24
N THR A 193 -17.02 6.48 -15.05
CA THR A 193 -17.32 5.23 -15.77
C THR A 193 -16.40 5.08 -16.99
N THR A 194 -16.00 3.86 -17.31
CA THR A 194 -15.21 3.60 -18.54
C THR A 194 -15.96 4.02 -19.79
N LYS A 195 -17.29 3.91 -19.82
CA LYS A 195 -18.12 4.41 -20.92
C LYS A 195 -17.99 5.92 -21.15
N GLN A 196 -18.03 6.71 -20.08
CA GLN A 196 -17.84 8.17 -20.18
C GLN A 196 -16.41 8.51 -20.63
N LEU A 197 -15.42 7.85 -20.02
CA LEU A 197 -14.01 8.06 -20.36
C LEU A 197 -13.69 7.63 -21.79
N PHE A 198 -14.30 6.56 -22.30
CA PHE A 198 -14.14 6.14 -23.68
C PHE A 198 -14.75 7.16 -24.66
N LYS A 199 -15.91 7.75 -24.32
CA LYS A 199 -16.48 8.86 -25.11
C LYS A 199 -15.55 10.06 -25.18
N ILE A 200 -14.84 10.37 -24.10
CA ILE A 200 -13.82 11.43 -24.08
C ILE A 200 -12.62 11.02 -24.92
N ALA A 201 -12.10 9.81 -24.74
CA ALA A 201 -10.94 9.27 -25.44
C ALA A 201 -11.13 9.20 -26.96
N THR A 202 -12.36 8.97 -27.43
CA THR A 202 -12.73 8.92 -28.85
C THR A 202 -12.89 10.29 -29.51
N HIS A 203 -12.96 11.39 -28.74
CA HIS A 203 -13.05 12.75 -29.29
C HIS A 203 -11.88 13.06 -30.23
N ASP A 204 -12.12 13.81 -31.31
CA ASP A 204 -11.14 14.06 -32.39
C ASP A 204 -9.82 14.66 -31.89
N ASP A 205 -9.88 15.49 -30.84
CA ASP A 205 -8.70 16.10 -30.20
C ASP A 205 -7.74 15.06 -29.57
N ILE A 206 -8.24 13.87 -29.22
CA ILE A 206 -7.46 12.78 -28.61
C ILE A 206 -7.29 11.62 -29.62
N GLY A 207 -8.40 11.15 -30.17
CA GLY A 207 -8.45 10.16 -31.24
C GLY A 207 -8.01 8.75 -30.82
N ILE A 208 -8.37 8.28 -29.62
CA ILE A 208 -8.24 6.87 -29.19
C ILE A 208 -9.58 6.17 -29.48
N SER A 209 -9.80 5.79 -30.74
CA SER A 209 -11.09 5.27 -31.24
C SER A 209 -11.32 3.77 -31.03
N ASN A 210 -10.31 3.02 -30.60
CA ASN A 210 -10.38 1.56 -30.41
C ASN A 210 -10.43 1.22 -28.91
N ASN A 211 -11.37 0.36 -28.50
CA ASN A 211 -11.58 -0.03 -27.11
C ASN A 211 -10.37 -0.79 -26.49
N GLU A 212 -9.71 -1.66 -27.25
CA GLU A 212 -8.48 -2.34 -26.80
C GLU A 212 -7.35 -1.32 -26.56
N LYS A 213 -7.17 -0.35 -27.47
CA LYS A 213 -6.18 0.72 -27.29
C LYS A 213 -6.52 1.63 -26.10
N PHE A 214 -7.81 1.85 -25.85
CA PHE A 214 -8.29 2.59 -24.68
C PHE A 214 -7.98 1.84 -23.38
N LYS A 215 -8.27 0.54 -23.32
CA LYS A 215 -7.92 -0.32 -22.18
C LYS A 215 -6.41 -0.36 -21.93
N LEU A 216 -5.59 -0.48 -22.98
CA LEU A 216 -4.13 -0.38 -22.86
C LEU A 216 -3.67 0.99 -22.32
N CYS A 217 -4.32 2.08 -22.74
CA CYS A 217 -4.05 3.41 -22.20
C CYS A 217 -4.44 3.51 -20.72
N LEU A 218 -5.57 2.93 -20.30
CA LEU A 218 -5.96 2.88 -18.89
C LEU A 218 -4.97 2.04 -18.06
N GLN A 219 -4.53 0.90 -18.57
CA GLN A 219 -3.51 0.07 -17.92
C GLN A 219 -2.19 0.83 -17.78
N TYR A 220 -1.77 1.57 -18.81
CA TYR A 220 -0.61 2.46 -18.73
C TYR A 220 -0.76 3.52 -17.63
N CYS A 221 -1.92 4.18 -17.56
CA CYS A 221 -2.21 5.17 -16.51
C CYS A 221 -2.33 4.52 -15.11
N HIS A 222 -2.69 3.24 -15.03
CA HIS A 222 -2.71 2.48 -13.79
C HIS A 222 -1.29 2.15 -13.32
N ASP A 223 -0.46 1.62 -14.21
CA ASP A 223 0.92 1.20 -13.91
C ASP A 223 1.79 2.40 -13.46
N ASN A 224 1.54 3.59 -14.02
CA ASN A 224 2.25 4.82 -13.63
C ASN A 224 1.62 5.55 -12.42
N GLY A 225 0.54 5.00 -11.84
CA GLY A 225 -0.10 5.52 -10.63
C GLY A 225 -1.01 6.74 -10.83
N THR A 226 -1.31 7.14 -12.07
CA THR A 226 -2.22 8.27 -12.33
C THR A 226 -3.66 7.93 -11.97
N VAL A 227 -4.09 6.69 -12.25
CA VAL A 227 -5.44 6.20 -11.96
C VAL A 227 -5.39 4.79 -11.37
N ILE A 228 -6.53 4.29 -10.87
CA ILE A 228 -6.70 2.88 -10.53
C ILE A 228 -7.78 2.28 -11.43
N TYR A 229 -7.40 1.24 -12.16
CA TYR A 229 -8.27 0.51 -13.09
C TYR A 229 -8.04 -0.99 -12.93
N PHE A 230 -9.13 -1.77 -12.96
CA PHE A 230 -9.08 -3.23 -12.89
C PHE A 230 -9.84 -3.82 -14.07
N GLU A 231 -9.17 -4.68 -14.85
CA GLU A 231 -9.78 -5.38 -15.97
C GLU A 231 -10.53 -6.65 -15.52
N GLU A 232 -11.40 -6.51 -14.53
CA GLU A 232 -12.20 -7.60 -13.97
C GLU A 232 -13.68 -7.32 -14.15
N ASP A 233 -14.49 -8.36 -14.39
CA ASP A 233 -15.89 -8.18 -14.77
C ASP A 233 -16.70 -7.31 -13.79
N THR A 234 -16.41 -7.38 -12.49
CA THR A 234 -17.11 -6.60 -11.46
C THR A 234 -16.59 -5.17 -11.29
N LEU A 235 -15.43 -4.83 -11.86
CA LEU A 235 -14.72 -3.57 -11.61
C LEU A 235 -14.39 -2.77 -12.88
N GLN A 236 -14.39 -3.40 -14.06
CA GLN A 236 -13.97 -2.79 -15.33
C GLN A 236 -14.86 -1.64 -15.81
N ASP A 237 -16.04 -1.45 -15.21
CA ASP A 237 -16.96 -0.38 -15.60
C ASP A 237 -16.58 1.00 -15.03
N HIS A 238 -15.63 1.06 -14.10
CA HIS A 238 -15.21 2.29 -13.45
C HIS A 238 -13.69 2.45 -13.43
N VAL A 239 -13.25 3.71 -13.43
CA VAL A 239 -11.86 4.10 -13.26
C VAL A 239 -11.81 5.12 -12.14
N ILE A 240 -11.01 4.82 -11.13
CA ILE A 240 -10.74 5.73 -10.02
C ILE A 240 -9.68 6.73 -10.50
N LEU A 241 -10.09 7.97 -10.69
CA LEU A 241 -9.25 9.06 -11.19
C LEU A 241 -8.37 9.67 -10.09
N ASP A 242 -8.80 9.55 -8.84
CA ASP A 242 -8.01 9.98 -7.69
C ASP A 242 -7.66 8.80 -6.78
N PRO A 243 -6.43 8.26 -6.88
CA PRO A 243 -6.02 7.19 -5.98
C PRO A 243 -6.01 7.57 -4.49
N LYS A 244 -5.82 8.86 -4.16
CA LYS A 244 -5.91 9.34 -2.78
C LYS A 244 -7.33 9.21 -2.23
N TRP A 245 -8.33 9.49 -3.06
CA TRP A 245 -9.73 9.30 -2.70
C TRP A 245 -10.03 7.84 -2.31
N LEU A 246 -9.45 6.86 -3.00
CA LEU A 246 -9.57 5.46 -2.60
C LEU A 246 -8.88 5.17 -1.26
N ALA A 247 -7.69 5.72 -1.05
CA ALA A 247 -6.98 5.59 0.22
C ALA A 247 -7.80 6.18 1.39
N ASP A 248 -8.43 7.33 1.18
CA ASP A 248 -9.33 7.96 2.16
C ASP A 248 -10.57 7.08 2.43
N ALA A 249 -11.12 6.42 1.40
CA ALA A 249 -12.22 5.47 1.58
C ALA A 249 -11.82 4.25 2.44
N PHE A 250 -10.61 3.70 2.24
CA PHE A 250 -10.08 2.63 3.08
C PHE A 250 -9.84 3.10 4.51
N ARG A 251 -9.31 4.32 4.68
CA ARG A 251 -9.08 4.93 5.99
C ARG A 251 -10.36 5.05 6.82
N CYS A 252 -11.50 5.34 6.19
CA CYS A 252 -12.79 5.40 6.88
C CYS A 252 -13.19 4.07 7.55
N LEU A 253 -12.71 2.93 7.07
CA LEU A 253 -13.05 1.61 7.64
C LEU A 253 -11.97 1.04 8.56
N VAL A 254 -10.70 1.29 8.23
CA VAL A 254 -9.56 0.58 8.83
C VAL A 254 -8.94 1.37 9.99
N SER A 255 -9.11 2.69 10.05
CA SER A 255 -8.38 3.52 11.02
C SER A 255 -9.01 3.53 12.42
N ASP A 256 -8.15 3.43 13.43
CA ASP A 256 -8.46 3.72 14.83
C ASP A 256 -8.88 5.18 15.10
N LYS A 257 -8.69 6.13 14.19
CA LYS A 257 -9.08 7.55 14.33
C LYS A 257 -10.53 7.83 13.99
N ILE A 258 -11.37 6.81 13.95
CA ILE A 258 -12.81 6.96 13.77
C ILE A 258 -13.41 7.73 14.95
N ASP A 259 -14.43 8.52 14.64
CA ASP A 259 -15.11 9.39 15.60
C ASP A 259 -15.53 8.65 16.87
N THR A 260 -15.43 9.32 18.00
CA THR A 260 -15.83 8.79 19.30
C THR A 260 -17.29 8.37 19.29
N GLU A 261 -18.18 9.13 18.63
CA GLU A 261 -19.60 8.78 18.53
C GLU A 261 -19.83 7.46 17.76
N ILE A 262 -19.08 7.25 16.67
CA ILE A 262 -19.18 6.00 15.90
C ILE A 262 -18.60 4.84 16.70
N LYS A 263 -17.48 5.07 17.40
CA LYS A 263 -16.88 4.06 18.28
C LYS A 263 -17.82 3.61 19.39
N LEU A 264 -18.67 4.51 19.88
CA LEU A 264 -19.69 4.23 20.90
C LEU A 264 -20.94 3.54 20.34
N SER A 265 -21.09 3.41 19.02
CA SER A 265 -22.23 2.73 18.43
C SER A 265 -22.17 1.21 18.60
N ASP A 266 -23.32 0.58 18.82
CA ASP A 266 -23.45 -0.89 18.91
C ASP A 266 -22.89 -1.59 17.66
N HIS A 267 -23.03 -0.96 16.50
CA HIS A 267 -22.52 -1.50 15.23
C HIS A 267 -20.99 -1.55 15.17
N TRP A 268 -20.31 -0.57 15.76
CA TRP A 268 -18.85 -0.55 15.81
C TRP A 268 -18.31 -1.57 16.82
N GLN A 269 -18.94 -1.68 18.00
CA GLN A 269 -18.59 -2.70 18.98
C GLN A 269 -18.79 -4.11 18.40
N ASN A 270 -19.91 -4.35 17.72
CA ASN A 270 -20.15 -5.62 17.03
C ASN A 270 -19.08 -5.92 15.97
N LEU A 271 -18.62 -4.93 15.20
CA LEU A 271 -17.53 -5.11 14.24
C LEU A 271 -16.24 -5.55 14.92
N ILE A 272 -15.86 -4.92 16.04
CA ILE A 272 -14.63 -5.25 16.78
C ILE A 272 -14.69 -6.66 17.38
N GLU A 273 -15.83 -7.03 17.95
CA GLU A 273 -16.02 -8.32 18.64
C GLU A 273 -16.14 -9.49 17.65
N THR A 274 -17.02 -9.32 16.66
CA THR A 274 -17.38 -10.41 15.74
C THR A 274 -16.52 -10.38 14.48
N GLY A 275 -16.18 -9.19 13.98
CA GLY A 275 -15.64 -8.93 12.63
C GLY A 275 -16.73 -8.62 11.59
N GLU A 276 -18.01 -8.64 11.97
CA GLU A 276 -19.14 -8.39 11.06
C GLU A 276 -19.30 -6.89 10.76
N LEU A 277 -19.27 -6.56 9.47
CA LEU A 277 -19.41 -5.21 8.96
C LEU A 277 -20.85 -4.97 8.49
N THR A 278 -21.62 -4.21 9.27
CA THR A 278 -23.02 -3.93 8.95
C THR A 278 -23.19 -2.83 7.90
N ASP A 279 -24.24 -2.94 7.08
CA ASP A 279 -24.57 -1.93 6.06
C ASP A 279 -24.83 -0.53 6.67
N LYS A 280 -25.44 -0.50 7.86
CA LYS A 280 -25.69 0.73 8.62
C LYS A 280 -24.39 1.43 8.98
N LEU A 281 -23.39 0.68 9.45
CA LEU A 281 -22.07 1.23 9.79
C LEU A 281 -21.35 1.80 8.56
N ILE A 282 -21.31 1.04 7.46
CA ILE A 282 -20.71 1.51 6.20
C ILE A 282 -21.40 2.79 5.72
N THR A 283 -22.73 2.80 5.75
CA THR A 283 -23.53 3.96 5.33
C THR A 283 -23.27 5.18 6.22
N GLY A 284 -23.17 4.99 7.54
CA GLY A 284 -22.82 6.06 8.48
C GLY A 284 -21.43 6.64 8.22
N LEU A 285 -20.44 5.78 8.02
CA LEU A 285 -19.06 6.17 7.73
C LEU A 285 -18.95 6.95 6.41
N PHE A 286 -19.57 6.44 5.33
CA PHE A 286 -19.49 7.06 4.02
C PHE A 286 -20.29 8.35 3.90
N LYS A 287 -21.35 8.53 4.70
CA LYS A 287 -22.14 9.78 4.74
C LYS A 287 -21.49 10.90 5.54
N LYS A 288 -20.49 10.60 6.37
CA LYS A 288 -19.77 11.60 7.16
C LYS A 288 -19.00 12.60 6.30
N GLU A 289 -18.50 12.13 5.16
CA GLU A 289 -17.72 12.93 4.21
C GLU A 289 -18.49 13.09 2.88
N PRO A 290 -19.62 13.83 2.87
CA PRO A 290 -20.49 13.90 1.69
C PRO A 290 -19.77 14.51 0.48
N HIS A 291 -18.81 15.40 0.71
CA HIS A 291 -18.00 16.00 -0.34
C HIS A 291 -17.13 14.99 -1.09
N LEU A 292 -16.78 13.86 -0.45
CA LEU A 292 -16.02 12.78 -1.07
C LEU A 292 -16.92 11.81 -1.86
N LYS A 293 -18.25 11.90 -1.78
CA LYS A 293 -19.16 11.04 -2.57
C LYS A 293 -18.93 9.53 -2.40
N PHE A 294 -18.43 9.09 -1.26
CA PHE A 294 -18.22 7.65 -0.98
C PHE A 294 -19.54 6.88 -1.00
N PHE A 295 -20.61 7.47 -0.45
CA PHE A 295 -21.92 6.82 -0.39
C PHE A 295 -22.50 6.55 -1.78
N GLU A 296 -22.35 7.50 -2.72
CA GLU A 296 -22.81 7.36 -4.11
C GLU A 296 -22.07 6.23 -4.85
N ASN A 297 -20.80 6.01 -4.49
CA ASN A 297 -19.92 5.02 -5.11
C ASN A 297 -19.73 3.76 -4.25
N LYS A 298 -20.61 3.56 -3.26
CA LYS A 298 -20.48 2.51 -2.23
C LYS A 298 -20.32 1.12 -2.83
N ILE A 299 -21.14 0.77 -3.83
CA ILE A 299 -21.11 -0.56 -4.45
C ILE A 299 -19.73 -0.86 -5.04
N HIS A 300 -19.21 0.07 -5.85
CA HIS A 300 -17.89 -0.09 -6.46
C HIS A 300 -16.78 -0.15 -5.41
N LEU A 301 -16.80 0.73 -4.40
CA LEU A 301 -15.84 0.71 -3.30
C LEU A 301 -15.82 -0.63 -2.56
N LEU A 302 -16.99 -1.22 -2.28
CA LEU A 302 -17.06 -2.52 -1.63
C LEU A 302 -16.48 -3.63 -2.51
N GLU A 303 -16.72 -3.63 -3.81
CA GLU A 303 -16.11 -4.61 -4.73
C GLU A 303 -14.58 -4.45 -4.79
N VAL A 304 -14.07 -3.22 -4.77
CA VAL A 304 -12.63 -2.96 -4.67
C VAL A 304 -12.07 -3.51 -3.35
N MET A 305 -12.73 -3.25 -2.23
CA MET A 305 -12.32 -3.78 -0.91
C MET A 305 -12.35 -5.32 -0.86
N LYS A 306 -13.31 -5.97 -1.53
CA LYS A 306 -13.42 -7.43 -1.65
C LYS A 306 -12.31 -8.05 -2.48
N ARG A 307 -11.99 -7.42 -3.62
CA ARG A 307 -10.84 -7.79 -4.47
C ARG A 307 -9.56 -7.87 -3.65
N PHE A 308 -9.40 -6.91 -2.75
CA PHE A 308 -8.23 -6.78 -1.90
C PHE A 308 -8.30 -7.53 -0.57
N ASN A 309 -9.33 -8.36 -0.36
CA ASN A 309 -9.52 -9.13 0.88
C ASN A 309 -9.54 -8.28 2.16
N ILE A 310 -9.84 -6.97 2.06
CA ILE A 310 -10.08 -6.11 3.23
C ILE A 310 -11.41 -6.53 3.86
N ILE A 311 -12.42 -6.73 3.02
CA ILE A 311 -13.73 -7.26 3.39
C ILE A 311 -14.04 -8.51 2.59
N VAL A 312 -14.94 -9.33 3.11
CA VAL A 312 -15.35 -10.59 2.49
C VAL A 312 -16.81 -10.88 2.77
N ASN A 313 -17.52 -11.48 1.82
CA ASN A 313 -18.85 -12.02 2.07
C ASN A 313 -18.74 -13.38 2.77
N LEU A 314 -19.54 -13.59 3.82
CA LEU A 314 -19.73 -14.91 4.39
C LEU A 314 -20.32 -15.85 3.32
N LYS A 315 -19.84 -17.10 3.26
CA LYS A 315 -20.37 -18.08 2.31
C LYS A 315 -21.90 -18.19 2.42
N ASN A 316 -22.58 -18.12 1.28
CA ASN A 316 -24.05 -18.18 1.16
C ASN A 316 -24.80 -17.04 1.89
N SER A 317 -24.14 -15.90 2.15
CA SER A 317 -24.75 -14.76 2.82
C SER A 317 -24.31 -13.44 2.17
N THR A 318 -25.16 -12.42 2.28
CA THR A 318 -24.82 -11.05 1.89
C THR A 318 -24.07 -10.30 3.00
N ALA A 319 -23.94 -10.90 4.18
CA ALA A 319 -23.20 -10.31 5.30
C ALA A 319 -21.73 -10.11 4.93
N LEU A 320 -21.20 -8.95 5.33
CA LEU A 320 -19.80 -8.58 5.12
C LEU A 320 -19.01 -8.80 6.41
N TYR A 321 -17.78 -9.21 6.23
CA TYR A 321 -16.84 -9.50 7.30
C TYR A 321 -15.51 -8.81 7.02
N MET A 322 -14.86 -8.28 8.05
CA MET A 322 -13.60 -7.53 7.94
C MET A 322 -12.53 -8.18 8.84
N PRO A 323 -11.73 -9.12 8.30
CA PRO A 323 -10.79 -9.92 9.09
C PRO A 323 -9.80 -9.10 9.92
N CYS A 324 -9.32 -7.98 9.37
CA CYS A 324 -8.30 -7.16 10.02
C CYS A 324 -8.79 -6.40 11.27
N MET A 325 -10.10 -6.30 11.50
CA MET A 325 -10.66 -5.57 12.65
C MET A 325 -10.95 -6.48 13.85
N LYS A 326 -10.93 -7.80 13.65
CA LYS A 326 -11.25 -8.74 14.71
C LYS A 326 -10.13 -8.75 15.75
N LYS A 327 -10.47 -8.50 17.02
CA LYS A 327 -9.49 -8.60 18.11
C LYS A 327 -9.03 -10.04 18.33
N PRO A 328 -7.74 -10.24 18.66
CA PRO A 328 -7.26 -11.53 19.11
C PRO A 328 -8.01 -11.98 20.38
N CYS A 329 -8.33 -13.26 20.45
CA CYS A 329 -8.86 -13.94 21.63
C CYS A 329 -7.73 -14.62 22.41
N SER A 330 -8.02 -15.13 23.59
CA SER A 330 -7.06 -15.91 24.38
C SER A 330 -6.81 -17.29 23.76
N PHE A 331 -5.64 -17.86 24.04
CA PHE A 331 -5.32 -19.23 23.63
C PHE A 331 -6.28 -20.27 24.27
N GLU A 332 -6.73 -20.02 25.50
CA GLU A 332 -7.70 -20.87 26.19
C GLU A 332 -9.04 -20.94 25.45
N GLU A 333 -9.52 -19.81 24.91
CA GLU A 333 -10.75 -19.78 24.11
C GLU A 333 -10.63 -20.59 22.82
N VAL A 334 -9.43 -20.59 22.20
CA VAL A 334 -9.14 -21.44 21.04
C VAL A 334 -9.22 -22.91 21.45
N ILE A 335 -8.54 -23.31 22.54
CA ILE A 335 -8.53 -24.69 23.02
C ILE A 335 -9.95 -25.18 23.35
N LYS A 336 -10.78 -24.35 24.00
CA LYS A 336 -12.17 -24.71 24.34
C LYS A 336 -12.99 -25.18 23.15
N GLN A 337 -12.70 -24.70 21.93
CA GLN A 337 -13.41 -25.16 20.72
C GLN A 337 -13.05 -26.59 20.30
N PHE A 338 -11.92 -27.11 20.79
CA PHE A 338 -11.46 -28.47 20.51
C PHE A 338 -11.76 -29.42 21.68
N ILE A 339 -12.41 -28.95 22.75
CA ILE A 339 -12.85 -29.74 23.89
C ILE A 339 -14.30 -30.18 23.70
N ASP A 340 -14.49 -31.47 23.46
CA ASP A 340 -15.79 -32.14 23.52
C ASP A 340 -15.86 -32.95 24.81
N GLU A 341 -16.73 -32.55 25.74
CA GLU A 341 -16.92 -33.24 27.03
C GLU A 341 -17.49 -34.67 26.86
N SER A 342 -17.93 -35.04 25.65
CA SER A 342 -18.56 -36.32 25.36
C SER A 342 -17.66 -37.37 24.69
N GLN A 343 -16.43 -37.03 24.26
CA GLN A 343 -15.51 -37.97 23.59
C GLN A 343 -14.08 -37.94 24.16
N SER A 344 -13.48 -39.14 24.33
CA SER A 344 -12.20 -39.37 25.01
C SER A 344 -10.95 -39.32 24.11
N PHE A 345 -11.02 -38.78 22.89
CA PHE A 345 -9.84 -38.67 22.02
C PHE A 345 -9.69 -37.30 21.35
N TYR A 346 -8.59 -36.65 21.71
CA TYR A 346 -8.12 -35.37 21.19
C TYR A 346 -6.97 -35.63 20.21
N ARG A 347 -7.25 -35.57 18.91
CA ARG A 347 -6.17 -35.40 17.92
C ARG A 347 -6.45 -34.18 17.07
N ALA A 348 -6.13 -33.01 17.62
CA ALA A 348 -5.82 -31.87 16.79
C ALA A 348 -4.48 -32.16 16.09
N SER A 349 -4.49 -32.17 14.75
CA SER A 349 -3.25 -32.22 13.98
C SER A 349 -2.72 -30.79 13.85
N TRP A 350 -1.49 -30.57 14.30
CA TRP A 350 -0.85 -29.26 14.24
C TRP A 350 -0.06 -29.18 12.94
N LEU A 351 -0.31 -28.15 12.13
CA LEU A 351 0.55 -27.79 11.01
C LEU A 351 1.36 -26.57 11.42
N CYS A 352 2.65 -26.75 11.65
CA CYS A 352 3.58 -25.64 11.86
C CYS A 352 4.16 -25.25 10.50
N LEU A 353 3.99 -23.98 10.12
CA LEU A 353 4.62 -23.39 8.95
C LEU A 353 5.65 -22.37 9.44
N ASP A 354 6.91 -22.66 9.17
CA ASP A 354 8.02 -21.75 9.47
C ASP A 354 8.26 -20.83 8.28
N PHE A 355 8.16 -19.51 8.49
CA PHE A 355 8.31 -18.50 7.46
C PHE A 355 9.53 -17.62 7.77
N GLU A 356 10.38 -17.41 6.77
CA GLU A 356 11.48 -16.42 6.88
C GLU A 356 10.93 -15.00 7.13
N PHE A 357 9.77 -14.70 6.54
CA PHE A 357 9.01 -13.47 6.79
C PHE A 357 7.53 -13.70 6.56
N LEU A 358 6.69 -13.12 7.43
CA LEU A 358 5.25 -13.18 7.33
C LEU A 358 4.67 -11.77 7.09
N PRO A 359 4.12 -11.49 5.89
CA PRO A 359 3.50 -10.19 5.63
C PRO A 359 2.34 -9.92 6.58
N PRO A 360 2.15 -8.69 7.07
CA PRO A 360 1.04 -8.35 7.99
C PRO A 360 -0.34 -8.72 7.43
N ALA A 361 -0.53 -8.61 6.12
CA ALA A 361 -1.79 -8.92 5.45
C ALA A 361 -2.03 -10.44 5.27
N PHE A 362 -1.04 -11.29 5.54
CA PHE A 362 -1.10 -12.72 5.20
C PHE A 362 -2.26 -13.44 5.88
N PHE A 363 -2.41 -13.30 7.20
CA PHE A 363 -3.50 -13.93 7.93
C PHE A 363 -4.87 -13.39 7.48
N ASN A 364 -4.97 -12.09 7.18
CA ASN A 364 -6.21 -11.50 6.67
C ASN A 364 -6.61 -12.12 5.33
N HIS A 365 -5.64 -12.34 4.43
CA HIS A 365 -5.88 -12.99 3.15
C HIS A 365 -6.29 -14.45 3.30
N ILE A 366 -5.64 -15.20 4.20
CA ILE A 366 -6.01 -16.58 4.50
C ILE A 366 -7.42 -16.63 5.07
N LEU A 367 -7.74 -15.83 6.07
CA LEU A 367 -9.06 -15.78 6.68
C LEU A 367 -10.12 -15.41 5.65
N ALA A 368 -9.89 -14.37 4.84
CA ALA A 368 -10.79 -14.00 3.76
C ALA A 368 -11.00 -15.15 2.77
N TRP A 369 -9.94 -15.89 2.42
CA TRP A 369 -10.06 -17.06 1.56
C TRP A 369 -10.89 -18.18 2.19
N TYR A 370 -10.64 -18.55 3.45
CA TYR A 370 -11.42 -19.57 4.15
C TYR A 370 -12.89 -19.17 4.31
N ILE A 371 -13.18 -17.90 4.61
CA ILE A 371 -14.55 -17.38 4.73
C ILE A 371 -15.30 -17.46 3.40
N LYS A 372 -14.62 -17.22 2.27
CA LYS A 372 -15.21 -17.41 0.92
C LYS A 372 -15.55 -18.88 0.66
N GLN A 373 -14.69 -19.80 1.11
CA GLN A 373 -14.78 -21.21 0.76
C GLN A 373 -15.66 -22.05 1.68
N TYR A 374 -15.79 -21.69 2.96
CA TYR A 374 -16.45 -22.50 3.98
C TYR A 374 -17.54 -21.74 4.72
N ALA A 375 -18.57 -22.48 5.19
CA ALA A 375 -19.55 -21.92 6.10
C ALA A 375 -18.91 -21.84 7.49
N VAL A 376 -18.41 -20.65 7.85
CA VAL A 376 -17.69 -20.44 9.10
C VAL A 376 -18.69 -20.08 10.20
N LYS A 377 -18.75 -20.89 11.26
CA LYS A 377 -19.62 -20.65 12.42
C LYS A 377 -18.97 -19.74 13.46
N ILE A 378 -17.66 -19.92 13.67
CA ILE A 378 -16.87 -19.17 14.65
C ILE A 378 -15.50 -18.91 14.01
N ILE A 379 -15.04 -17.67 14.13
CA ILE A 379 -13.66 -17.27 13.81
C ILE A 379 -13.01 -16.90 15.13
N LEU A 380 -11.88 -17.52 15.45
CA LEU A 380 -11.03 -17.18 16.58
C LEU A 380 -9.62 -16.92 16.05
N ILE A 381 -8.99 -15.84 16.52
CA ILE A 381 -7.63 -15.46 16.13
C ILE A 381 -6.85 -15.35 17.42
N TYR A 382 -5.76 -16.08 17.55
CA TYR A 382 -4.82 -15.93 18.66
C TYR A 382 -3.49 -15.46 18.08
N VAL A 383 -2.90 -14.45 18.72
CA VAL A 383 -1.57 -13.96 18.41
C VAL A 383 -0.77 -14.02 19.71
N SER A 384 0.28 -14.84 19.75
CA SER A 384 1.25 -14.79 20.85
C SER A 384 2.14 -13.58 20.62
N ALA A 385 2.20 -12.68 21.61
CA ALA A 385 3.16 -11.57 21.64
C ALA A 385 4.58 -12.08 21.85
#